data_AF-A0A0F9RPT5-F1
#
_entry.id   AF-A0A0F9RPT5-F1
#
_cell.length_a   1.000
_cell.length_b   1.000
_cell.length_c   1.000
_cell.angle_alpha   90.00
_cell.angle_beta   90.00
_cell.angle_gamma   90.00
#
_symmetry.space_group_name_H-M   'P 1'
#
loop_
_entity.id
_entity.type
_entity.pdbx_description
1 polymer ?
#
loop_
_entity_poly.entity_id
_entity_poly.type
_entity_poly.pdbx_seq_one_letter_code
_entity_poly.pdbx_strand_id
1 'polypeptide(L)' 'MVRSIERACKILKIGNSKGIIIDKDTIEYLKLDVGDMVKITIEKVENKD' A
#
# COMPACT_ATOMS: atom_id res chain seq x y z
N MET A 1 2.14 10.43 16.04
CA MET A 1 0.73 10.04 15.86
C MET A 1 0.69 9.12 14.64
N VAL A 2 0.47 7.81 14.81
CA VAL A 2 0.51 6.85 13.69
C VAL A 2 -0.85 6.88 12.99
N ARG A 3 -0.89 7.29 11.72
CA ARG A 3 -2.09 7.24 10.89
C ARG A 3 -2.13 5.85 10.25
N SER A 4 -3.15 5.05 10.53
CA SER A 4 -3.35 3.72 9.94
C SER A 4 -4.50 3.75 8.93
N ILE A 5 -4.29 3.15 7.76
CA ILE A 5 -5.32 2.93 6.74
C ILE A 5 -5.35 1.43 6.44
N GLU A 6 -6.54 0.84 6.46
CA GLU A 6 -6.80 -0.52 6.01
C GLU A 6 -7.60 -0.45 4.71
N ARG A 7 -6.98 -0.84 3.59
CA ARG A 7 -7.60 -0.94 2.28
C ARG A 7 -7.13 -2.21 1.58
N ALA A 8 -8.03 -2.81 0.82
CA ALA A 8 -7.67 -3.88 -0.10
C ALA A 8 -6.83 -3.29 -1.24
N CYS A 9 -5.57 -3.73 -1.34
CA CYS A 9 -4.66 -3.30 -2.40
C CYS A 9 -4.38 -4.45 -3.36
N LYS A 10 -4.27 -4.13 -4.66
CA LYS A 10 -3.95 -5.12 -5.68
C LYS A 10 -2.43 -5.23 -5.86
N ILE A 11 -1.91 -6.45 -5.76
CA ILE A 11 -0.53 -6.74 -6.13
C ILE A 11 -0.45 -6.86 -7.65
N LEU A 12 0.43 -6.08 -8.27
CA LEU A 12 0.67 -6.08 -9.71
C LEU A 12 2.13 -6.43 -10.01
N LYS A 13 2.40 -6.79 -11.27
CA LYS A 13 3.77 -6.97 -11.77
C LYS A 13 4.23 -5.64 -12.38
N ILE A 14 5.31 -5.06 -11.86
CA ILE A 14 5.95 -3.84 -12.37
C ILE A 14 7.35 -4.22 -12.83
N GLY A 15 7.56 -4.33 -14.15
CA GLY A 15 8.79 -4.87 -14.71
C GLY A 15 9.07 -6.30 -14.23
N ASN A 16 10.22 -6.50 -13.59
CA ASN A 16 10.63 -7.77 -12.98
C ASN A 16 10.21 -7.91 -11.50
N SER A 17 9.54 -6.91 -10.93
CA SER A 17 9.17 -6.87 -9.52
C SER A 17 7.65 -6.99 -9.32
N LYS A 18 7.25 -7.29 -8.08
CA LYS A 18 5.87 -7.12 -7.62
C LYS A 18 5.73 -5.77 -6.94
N GLY A 19 4.66 -5.04 -7.26
CA GLY A 19 4.36 -3.74 -6.69
C GLY A 19 2.93 -3.69 -6.17
N ILE A 20 2.69 -2.77 -5.23
CA ILE A 20 1.36 -2.43 -4.74
C ILE A 20 1.07 -1.01 -5.22
N ILE A 21 -0.13 -0.77 -5.75
CA ILE A 21 -0.57 0.59 -6.07
C ILE A 21 -1.22 1.18 -4.81
N ILE A 22 -0.75 2.37 -4.42
CA ILE A 22 -1.34 3.19 -3.38
C ILE A 22 -1.82 4.48 -4.06
N ASP A 23 -3.06 4.89 -3.80
CA ASP A 23 -3.61 6.13 -4.31
C ASP A 23 -2.88 7.36 -3.75
N LYS A 24 -2.81 8.43 -4.56
CA LYS A 24 -2.12 9.67 -4.22
C LYS A 24 -2.65 10.28 -2.92
N ASP A 25 -3.96 10.24 -2.72
CA ASP A 25 -4.62 10.76 -1.52
C ASP A 25 -4.16 10.04 -0.25
N THR A 26 -3.97 8.72 -0.32
CA THR A 26 -3.42 7.93 0.79
C THR A 26 -1.97 8.32 1.11
N ILE A 27 -1.13 8.54 0.09
CA ILE A 27 0.25 9.01 0.27
C ILE A 27 0.29 10.39 0.93
N GLU A 28 -0.53 11.33 0.44
CA GLU A 28 -0.63 12.69 1.00
C GLU A 28 -1.17 12.68 2.44
N TYR A 29 -2.16 11.83 2.72
CA TYR A 29 -2.70 11.67 4.07
C TYR A 29 -1.66 11.09 5.05
N LEU A 30 -0.85 10.14 4.61
CA LEU A 30 0.21 9.53 5.41
C LEU A 30 1.48 10.41 5.48
N LYS A 31 1.56 11.47 4.67
CA LYS A 31 2.74 12.34 4.50
C LYS A 31 3.99 11.53 4.16
N LEU A 32 3.86 10.63 3.19
CA LEU A 32 4.96 9.82 2.68
C LEU A 32 5.60 10.49 1.47
N ASP A 33 6.92 10.55 1.45
CA ASP A 33 7.70 11.05 0.33
C ASP A 33 8.42 9.90 -0.40
N VAL A 34 8.82 10.17 -1.65
CA VAL A 34 9.60 9.20 -2.44
C VAL A 34 10.96 8.99 -1.76
N GLY A 35 11.23 7.75 -1.36
CA GLY A 35 12.46 7.38 -0.67
C GLY A 35 12.28 7.05 0.81
N ASP A 36 11.11 7.32 1.39
CA ASP A 36 10.81 6.96 2.76
C ASP A 36 10.79 5.45 2.98
N MET A 37 11.32 5.00 4.12
CA MET A 37 11.17 3.62 4.56
C MET A 37 9.78 3.40 5.15
N VAL A 38 9.05 2.45 4.57
CA VAL A 38 7.72 2.05 5.05
C VAL A 38 7.74 0.62 5.56
N LYS A 39 7.01 0.36 6.66
CA LYS A 39 6.73 -0.99 7.13
C LYS A 39 5.45 -1.48 6.48
N ILE A 40 5.51 -2.57 5.71
CA ILE A 40 4.35 -3.17 5.06
C ILE A 40 4.02 -4.49 5.76
N THR A 41 2.77 -4.62 6.23
CA THR A 41 2.21 -5.90 6.67
C THR A 41 1.21 -6.35 5.60
N ILE A 42 1.43 -7.52 5.00
CA ILE A 42 0.57 -8.06 3.95
C ILE A 42 -0.17 -9.28 4.49
N GLU A 43 -1.49 -9.20 4.51
CA GLU A 43 -2.37 -10.32 4.85
C GLU A 43 -3.25 -10.66 3.65
N LYS A 44 -3.35 -11.95 3.31
CA LYS A 44 -4.23 -12.39 2.23
C LYS A 44 -5.67 -12.30 2.75
N VAL A 45 -6.43 -11.33 2.25
CA VAL A 45 -7.86 -11.25 2.49
C VAL A 45 -8.57 -12.08 1.43
N GLU A 46 -9.38 -13.05 1.85
CA GLU A 46 -10.25 -13.77 0.92
C GLU A 46 -11.51 -12.92 0.73
N ASN A 47 -11.75 -12.46 -0.49
CA ASN A 47 -13.04 -11.86 -0.85
C ASN A 47 -14.07 -12.98 -0.74
N LYS A 48 -14.89 -12.94 0.32
CA LYS A 48 -16.15 -13.68 0.34
C LYS A 48 -17.11 -12.84 -0.50
N ASP A 49 -17.31 -13.26 -1.76
CA ASP A 49 -18.43 -12.79 -2.59
C ASP A 49 -19.76 -12.88 -1.83
#